data_AF-A0AAJ0UHZ7-F1
#
_entry.id   AF-A0AAJ0UHZ7-F1
#
_cell.length_a   1.000
_cell.length_b   1.000
_cell.length_c   1.000
_cell.angle_alpha   90.00
_cell.angle_beta   90.00
_cell.angle_gamma   90.00
#
_symmetry.space_group_name_H-M   'P 1'
#
loop_
_entity.id
_entity.type
_entity.pdbx_description
1 polymer ?
#
loop_
_entity_poly.entity_id
_entity_poly.type
_entity_poly.pdbx_seq_one_letter_code
_entity_poly.pdbx_strand_id
1 'polypeptide(L)' 'MAEQASLSGLTPDQAKEFHEQFKVTYTAFVGIAAVAHILVLAWKPWF' A
#
# COMPACT_ATOMS: atom_id res chain seq x y z
N MET A 1 13.18 -20.61 23.96
CA MET A 1 13.24 -19.42 23.11
C MET A 1 11.98 -18.63 23.38
N ALA A 2 12.05 -17.52 24.11
CA ALA A 2 10.92 -16.60 24.14
C ALA A 2 10.80 -16.08 22.71
N GLU A 3 9.82 -16.59 21.98
CA GLU A 3 9.39 -16.03 20.71
C GLU A 3 9.25 -14.53 20.93
N GLN A 4 10.05 -13.72 20.23
CA GLN A 4 9.90 -12.27 20.33
C GLN A 4 8.52 -11.97 19.75
N ALA A 5 7.53 -11.85 20.64
CA ALA A 5 6.17 -11.52 20.28
C ALA A 5 6.23 -10.29 19.36
N SER A 6 5.71 -10.43 18.14
CA SER A 6 5.75 -9.34 17.17
C SER A 6 5.09 -8.10 17.79
N LEU A 7 5.57 -6.91 17.44
CA LEU A 7 5.03 -5.65 17.99
C LEU A 7 3.53 -5.49 17.73
N SER A 8 3.02 -6.14 16.69
CA SER A 8 1.60 -6.17 16.32
C SER A 8 0.82 -7.34 16.94
N GLY A 9 1.48 -8.29 17.59
CA GLY A 9 0.86 -9.52 18.12
C GLY A 9 0.43 -10.52 17.04
N LEU A 10 0.79 -10.29 15.77
CA LEU A 10 0.49 -11.18 14.66
C LEU A 10 1.55 -12.28 14.52
N THR A 11 1.11 -13.48 14.14
CA THR A 11 2.03 -14.50 13.64
C THR A 11 2.61 -14.06 12.28
N PRO A 12 3.75 -14.63 11.85
CA PRO A 12 4.33 -14.32 10.55
C PRO A 12 3.35 -14.55 9.38
N ASP A 13 2.52 -15.60 9.45
CA ASP A 13 1.53 -15.92 8.41
C ASP A 13 0.40 -14.89 8.35
N GLN A 14 -0.12 -14.47 9.51
CA GLN A 14 -1.15 -13.42 9.60
C GLN A 14 -0.65 -12.08 9.05
N ALA A 15 0.60 -11.72 9.37
CA ALA A 15 1.21 -10.50 8.85
C ALA A 15 1.35 -10.55 7.32
N LYS A 16 1.68 -11.72 6.76
CA LYS A 16 1.79 -11.92 5.31
C LYS A 16 0.43 -11.79 4.64
N GLU A 17 -0.61 -12.43 5.18
CA GLU A 17 -1.96 -12.36 4.62
C GLU A 17 -2.49 -10.91 4.58
N PHE A 18 -2.33 -10.18 5.69
CA PHE A 18 -2.66 -8.76 5.73
C PHE A 18 -1.90 -7.96 4.67
N HIS A 19 -0.58 -8.18 4.59
CA HIS A 19 0.26 -7.44 3.65
C HIS A 19 -0.10 -7.72 2.19
N GLU A 20 -0.46 -8.97 1.83
CA GLU A 20 -0.91 -9.29 0.48
C GLU A 20 -2.19 -8.53 0.11
N GLN A 21 -3.18 -8.49 1.00
CA GLN A 21 -4.42 -7.74 0.75
C GLN A 21 -4.17 -6.23 0.68
N PHE A 22 -3.36 -5.70 1.59
CA PHE A 22 -2.98 -4.29 1.61
C PHE A 22 -2.30 -3.88 0.30
N LYS A 23 -1.34 -4.67 -0.19
CA LYS A 23 -0.63 -4.36 -1.44
C LYS A 23 -1.57 -4.22 -2.63
N VAL A 24 -2.59 -5.07 -2.75
CA VAL A 24 -3.55 -5.02 -3.87
C VAL A 24 -4.30 -3.69 -3.88
N THR A 25 -4.93 -3.33 -2.76
CA THR A 25 -5.75 -2.11 -2.68
C THR A 25 -4.90 -0.85 -2.72
N TYR A 26 -3.76 -0.84 -2.01
CA TYR A 26 -2.81 0.27 -2.02
C TYR A 26 -2.25 0.52 -3.42
N THR A 27 -1.84 -0.52 -4.14
CA THR A 27 -1.29 -0.38 -5.50
C THR A 27 -2.35 0.12 -6.46
N ALA A 28 -3.59 -0.38 -6.38
CA ALA A 28 -4.68 0.12 -7.20
C ALA A 28 -4.95 1.61 -6.94
N PHE A 29 -5.01 2.03 -5.67
CA PHE A 29 -5.22 3.42 -5.31
C PHE A 29 -4.08 4.33 -5.81
N VAL A 30 -2.82 3.96 -5.54
CA VAL A 30 -1.66 4.73 -5.99
C VAL A 30 -1.58 4.78 -7.52
N GLY A 31 -1.89 3.69 -8.21
CA GLY A 31 -1.94 3.64 -9.67
C GLY A 31 -2.98 4.61 -10.25
N ILE A 32 -4.20 4.63 -9.69
CA ILE A 32 -5.25 5.57 -10.09
C ILE A 32 -4.83 7.02 -9.78
N ALA A 33 -4.28 7.26 -8.59
CA ALA A 33 -3.81 8.58 -8.20
C ALA A 33 -2.71 9.08 -9.15
N ALA A 34 -1.74 8.24 -9.50
CA ALA A 34 -0.67 8.60 -10.43
C ALA A 34 -1.23 9.02 -11.80
N VAL A 35 -2.18 8.25 -12.34
CA VAL A 35 -2.86 8.60 -13.61
C VAL A 35 -3.59 9.95 -13.49
N ALA A 36 -4.32 10.18 -12.40
CA ALA A 36 -5.02 11.44 -12.20
C ALA A 36 -4.06 12.64 -12.17
N HIS A 37 -2.91 12.54 -11.48
CA HIS A 37 -1.91 13.60 -11.44
C HIS A 37 -1.29 13.82 -12.82
N ILE A 38 -0.97 12.76 -13.57
CA ILE A 38 -0.45 12.89 -14.94
C ILE A 38 -1.45 13.63 -15.82
N LEU A 39 -2.74 13.30 -15.73
CA LEU A 39 -3.79 13.97 -16.49
C LEU A 39 -3.91 15.46 -16.12
N VAL A 40 -3.86 15.79 -14.83
CA VAL A 40 -3.89 17.18 -14.36
C VAL A 40 -2.68 17.96 -14.85
N LEU A 41 -1.47 17.40 -14.74
CA LEU A 41 -0.24 18.03 -15.21
C LEU A 41 -0.23 18.21 -16.73
N ALA A 42 -0.79 17.25 -17.48
CA ALA A 42 -0.92 17.38 -18.94
C ALA A 42 -1.90 18.50 -19.34
N TRP A 43 -3.00 18.68 -18.59
CA TRP A 43 -3.99 19.73 -18.89
C TRP A 43 -3.56 21.11 -18.37
N LYS A 44 -2.92 21.17 -17.21
CA LYS A 44 -2.50 22.39 -16.54
C LYS A 44 -1.11 22.19 -15.93
N PRO A 45 -0.03 22.36 -16.73
CA PRO A 45 1.33 22.02 -16.31
C PRO A 45 1.93 22.94 -15.24
N TRP A 46 1.15 23.92 -14.76
CA TRP A 46 1.53 24.85 -13.69
C TRP A 46 0.67 24.68 -12.43
N PHE A 47 -0.05 23.55 -12.30
CA PHE A 47 -0.43 23.01 -10.99
C PHE A 47 0.75 22.29 -10.36
#